data_AF-A0A2D7VUD2-F1
#
_entry.id   AF-A0A2D7VUD2-F1
#
_cell.length_a   1.000
_cell.length_b   1.000
_cell.length_c   1.000
_cell.angle_alpha   90.00
_cell.angle_beta   90.00
_cell.angle_gamma   90.00
#
_symmetry.space_group_name_H-M   'P 1'
#
loop_
_entity.id
_entity.type
_entity.pdbx_description
1 polymer ?
#
loop_
_entity_poly.entity_id
_entity_poly.type
_entity_poly.pdbx_seq_one_letter_code
_entity_poly.pdbx_strand_id
1 'polypeptide(L)'
;MKKFITGIAFAVIVLFGMNTATAQSLSKDDSRPEAIAKTTVAKLAKDLDLSGDQERAMFRAYVQKEVSYKKSVNGLDQKDAAVMAAKKKVDAQLEQSVKKTLTPAQFKKWQSMQK
;
A
#
# COMPACT_ATOMS: atom_id res chain seq x y z
N MET A 1 17.63 -40.79 -49.32
CA MET A 1 16.39 -39.99 -49.19
C MET A 1 16.30 -39.51 -47.74
N LYS A 2 16.68 -38.25 -47.48
CA LYS A 2 15.81 -37.08 -47.26
C LYS A 2 14.95 -37.13 -45.98
N LYS A 3 15.41 -36.34 -44.98
CA LYS A 3 14.66 -35.47 -44.02
C LYS A 3 13.80 -36.24 -42.97
N PHE A 4 13.73 -35.89 -41.68
CA PHE A 4 13.66 -34.57 -41.05
C PHE A 4 14.24 -34.60 -39.62
N ILE A 5 15.14 -33.67 -39.32
CA ILE A 5 15.41 -33.18 -37.97
C ILE A 5 14.44 -32.03 -37.74
N THR A 6 13.51 -32.17 -36.80
CA THR A 6 12.73 -31.09 -36.18
C THR A 6 12.16 -31.72 -34.89
N GLY A 7 12.59 -31.46 -33.66
CA GLY A 7 13.10 -30.22 -33.10
C GLY A 7 11.98 -29.50 -32.35
N ILE A 8 11.45 -30.08 -31.26
CA ILE A 8 10.73 -29.33 -30.20
C ILE A 8 11.05 -30.00 -28.86
N ALA A 9 12.04 -29.47 -28.16
CA ALA A 9 12.16 -29.65 -26.72
C ALA A 9 11.14 -28.71 -26.06
N PHE A 10 10.19 -29.25 -25.31
CA PHE A 10 9.35 -28.45 -24.42
C PHE A 10 9.81 -28.69 -22.99
N ALA A 11 10.77 -27.87 -22.55
CA ALA A 11 11.15 -27.79 -21.14
C ALA A 11 10.00 -27.14 -20.38
N VAL A 12 9.25 -27.94 -19.62
CA VAL A 12 8.31 -27.42 -18.61
C VAL A 12 9.15 -26.93 -17.44
N ILE A 13 9.55 -25.66 -17.49
CA ILE A 13 10.11 -24.96 -16.34
C ILE A 13 8.94 -24.67 -15.39
N VAL A 14 8.72 -25.55 -14.41
CA VAL A 14 7.92 -25.23 -13.22
C VAL A 14 8.79 -24.37 -12.31
N LEU A 15 9.00 -23.11 -12.68
CA LEU A 15 9.50 -22.08 -11.77
C LEU A 15 8.34 -21.13 -11.54
N PHE A 16 7.71 -21.27 -10.38
CA PHE A 16 7.25 -20.21 -9.48
C PHE A 16 6.32 -20.87 -8.45
N GLY A 17 6.93 -21.60 -7.52
CA GLY A 17 6.31 -21.90 -6.24
C GLY A 17 6.13 -20.59 -5.47
N MET A 18 5.12 -19.81 -5.83
CA MET A 18 4.60 -18.77 -4.97
C MET A 18 3.94 -19.50 -3.81
N ASN A 19 4.66 -19.60 -2.68
CA ASN A 19 4.08 -19.92 -1.38
C ASN A 19 3.05 -18.82 -1.05
N THR A 20 1.85 -18.93 -1.62
CA THR A 20 0.68 -18.24 -1.08
C THR A 20 0.32 -18.97 0.20
N ALA A 21 1.06 -18.66 1.26
CA ALA A 21 0.56 -18.79 2.61
C ALA A 21 -0.71 -17.92 2.66
N THR A 22 -1.84 -18.53 2.33
CA THR A 22 -3.17 -18.05 2.64
C THR A 22 -3.22 -18.02 4.16
N ALA A 23 -2.73 -16.92 4.72
CA ALA A 23 -2.89 -16.60 6.13
C ALA A 23 -4.38 -16.75 6.42
N GLN A 24 -4.73 -17.80 7.18
CA GLN A 24 -6.07 -18.09 7.65
C GLN A 24 -6.79 -16.77 7.93
N SER A 25 -7.91 -16.55 7.24
CA SER A 25 -8.78 -15.42 7.49
C SER A 25 -9.40 -15.59 8.88
N LEU A 26 -8.65 -15.20 9.91
CA LEU A 26 -9.25 -14.72 11.13
C LEU A 26 -10.17 -13.58 10.67
N SER A 27 -11.45 -13.63 11.00
CA SER A 27 -12.43 -12.58 10.69
C SER A 27 -11.92 -11.27 11.31
N LYS A 28 -11.04 -10.59 10.58
CA LYS A 28 -10.31 -9.42 11.02
C LYS A 28 -11.27 -8.29 10.75
N ASP A 29 -11.78 -7.68 11.81
CA ASP A 29 -12.50 -6.42 11.72
C ASP A 29 -11.73 -5.46 10.79
N ASP A 30 -12.29 -5.25 9.60
CA ASP A 30 -11.70 -4.46 8.51
C ASP A 30 -11.65 -2.97 8.88
N SER A 31 -12.31 -2.56 9.97
CA SER A 31 -12.27 -1.20 10.49
C SER A 31 -11.02 -0.89 11.32
N ARG A 32 -10.15 -1.87 11.57
CA ARG A 32 -8.91 -1.64 12.32
C ARG A 32 -7.93 -0.80 11.51
N PRO A 33 -7.27 0.20 12.14
CA PRO A 33 -6.27 1.05 11.47
C PRO A 33 -5.21 0.26 10.69
N GLU A 34 -4.75 -0.87 11.23
CA GLU A 34 -3.77 -1.74 10.59
C GLU A 34 -4.33 -2.49 9.37
N ALA A 35 -5.60 -2.90 9.40
CA ALA A 35 -6.24 -3.56 8.27
C ALA A 35 -6.43 -2.58 7.11
N ILE A 36 -6.92 -1.37 7.41
CA ILE A 36 -7.07 -0.28 6.44
C ILE A 36 -5.71 0.09 5.85
N ALA A 37 -4.72 0.39 6.70
CA ALA A 37 -3.38 0.76 6.26
C ALA A 37 -2.71 -0.34 5.42
N LYS A 38 -2.88 -1.62 5.78
CA LYS A 38 -2.33 -2.74 5.01
C LYS A 38 -2.92 -2.79 3.60
N THR A 39 -4.24 -2.65 3.48
CA THR A 39 -4.92 -2.65 2.18
C THR A 39 -4.49 -1.44 1.33
N THR A 40 -4.42 -0.25 1.94
CA THR A 40 -3.96 0.97 1.24
C THR A 40 -2.53 0.82 0.76
N VAL A 41 -1.61 0.38 1.62
CA VAL A 41 -0.19 0.25 1.29
C VAL A 41 0.05 -0.85 0.26
N ALA A 42 -0.70 -1.96 0.30
CA ALA A 42 -0.61 -3.00 -0.72
C ALA A 42 -1.00 -2.48 -2.12
N LYS A 43 -1.93 -1.53 -2.20
CA LYS A 43 -2.30 -0.86 -3.45
C LYS A 43 -1.20 0.09 -3.92
N LEU A 44 -0.72 0.94 -3.01
CA LEU A 44 0.37 1.89 -3.27
C LEU A 44 1.68 1.19 -3.64
N ALA A 45 1.96 0.02 -3.07
CA ALA A 45 3.11 -0.80 -3.37
C ALA A 45 3.18 -1.15 -4.86
N LYS A 46 2.04 -1.61 -5.41
CA LYS A 46 1.90 -1.91 -6.84
C LYS A 46 1.99 -0.66 -7.70
N ASP A 47 1.32 0.41 -7.30
CA ASP A 47 1.23 1.62 -8.12
C ASP A 47 2.54 2.42 -8.13
N LEU A 48 3.31 2.40 -7.05
CA LEU A 48 4.53 3.18 -6.88
C LEU A 48 5.81 2.35 -6.99
N ASP A 49 5.70 1.04 -7.21
CA ASP A 49 6.82 0.10 -7.22
C ASP A 49 7.67 0.27 -5.95
N LEU A 50 7.03 0.10 -4.78
CA LEU A 50 7.69 0.31 -3.49
C LEU A 50 8.64 -0.84 -3.17
N SER A 51 9.83 -0.50 -2.66
CA SER A 51 10.70 -1.51 -2.05
C SER A 51 10.10 -2.02 -0.73
N GLY A 52 10.53 -3.20 -0.28
CA GLY A 52 10.05 -3.75 1.00
C GLY A 52 10.29 -2.83 2.21
N ASP A 53 11.35 -2.02 2.21
CA ASP A 53 11.58 -1.02 3.25
C ASP A 53 10.62 0.16 3.14
N GLN A 54 10.35 0.61 1.91
CA GLN A 54 9.36 1.66 1.66
C GLN A 54 7.97 1.19 2.05
N GLU A 55 7.57 -0.04 1.72
CA GLU A 55 6.29 -0.62 2.15
C GLU A 55 6.15 -0.62 3.67
N ARG A 56 7.19 -1.07 4.41
CA ARG A 56 7.18 -1.08 5.88
C ARG A 56 7.05 0.33 6.48
N ALA A 57 7.77 1.30 5.91
CA ALA A 57 7.71 2.69 6.36
C ALA A 57 6.36 3.34 6.04
N MET A 58 5.84 3.12 4.83
CA MET A 58 4.50 3.56 4.42
C MET A 58 3.44 2.94 5.30
N PHE A 59 3.53 1.63 5.62
CA PHE A 59 2.60 0.97 6.52
C PHE A 59 2.54 1.66 7.88
N ARG A 60 3.68 1.94 8.52
CA ARG A 60 3.71 2.67 9.81
C ARG A 60 3.08 4.07 9.70
N ALA A 61 3.39 4.80 8.63
CA ALA A 61 2.84 6.14 8.41
C ALA A 61 1.32 6.12 8.21
N TYR A 62 0.79 5.16 7.45
CA TYR A 62 -0.64 5.00 7.24
C TYR A 62 -1.36 4.49 8.50
N VAL A 63 -0.77 3.59 9.29
CA VAL A 63 -1.34 3.21 10.60
C VAL A 63 -1.48 4.43 11.50
N GLN A 64 -0.46 5.29 11.56
CA GLN A 64 -0.54 6.52 12.36
C GLN A 64 -1.63 7.47 11.87
N LYS A 65 -1.80 7.62 10.55
CA LYS A 65 -2.91 8.38 9.97
C LYS A 65 -4.25 7.79 10.41
N GLU A 66 -4.47 6.49 10.20
CA GLU A 66 -5.76 5.85 10.47
C GLU A 66 -6.12 5.86 11.96
N VAL A 67 -5.14 5.68 12.85
CA VAL A 67 -5.34 5.86 14.30
C VAL A 67 -5.76 7.30 14.63
N SER A 68 -5.13 8.30 14.00
CA SER A 68 -5.45 9.72 14.26
C SER A 68 -6.81 10.09 13.69
N TYR A 69 -7.15 9.60 12.51
CA TYR A 69 -8.47 9.76 11.89
C TYR A 69 -9.55 9.13 12.76
N LYS A 70 -9.34 7.91 13.27
CA LYS A 70 -10.28 7.25 14.18
C LYS A 70 -10.55 8.06 15.45
N LYS A 71 -9.55 8.79 15.96
CA LYS A 71 -9.67 9.59 17.19
C LYS A 71 -10.30 10.97 16.99
N SER A 72 -10.10 11.59 15.83
CA SER A 72 -10.30 13.04 15.68
C SER A 72 -10.97 13.46 14.38
N VAL A 73 -11.38 12.51 13.52
CA VAL A 73 -11.99 12.81 12.22
C VAL A 73 -13.20 11.90 11.95
N ASN A 74 -13.03 10.58 12.06
CA ASN A 74 -14.06 9.62 11.70
C ASN A 74 -15.23 9.69 12.68
N GLY A 75 -16.46 9.78 12.15
CA GLY A 75 -17.68 9.88 12.94
C GLY A 75 -17.94 11.25 13.58
N LEU A 76 -17.09 12.24 13.33
CA LEU A 76 -17.28 13.63 13.77
C LEU A 76 -17.77 14.51 12.62
N ASP A 77 -18.30 15.69 12.95
CA ASP A 77 -18.74 16.67 11.95
C ASP A 77 -17.53 17.22 11.18
N GLN A 78 -17.46 16.93 9.88
CA GLN A 78 -16.36 17.38 9.02
C GLN A 78 -16.39 18.89 8.72
N LYS A 79 -17.49 19.58 9.05
CA LYS A 79 -17.60 21.03 8.94
C LYS A 79 -17.12 21.75 10.21
N ASP A 80 -16.91 21.02 11.30
CA ASP A 80 -16.36 21.59 12.51
C ASP A 80 -14.91 22.05 12.30
N ALA A 81 -14.60 23.26 12.77
CA ALA A 81 -13.28 23.86 12.55
C ALA A 81 -12.14 23.07 13.19
N ALA A 82 -12.38 22.46 14.36
CA ALA A 82 -11.38 21.64 15.04
C ALA A 82 -11.16 20.31 14.30
N VAL A 83 -12.21 19.70 13.77
CA VAL A 83 -12.12 18.47 12.95
C VAL A 83 -11.36 18.74 11.64
N MET A 84 -11.66 19.84 10.95
CA MET A 84 -10.92 20.25 9.76
C MET A 84 -9.44 20.51 10.05
N ALA A 85 -9.14 21.19 11.15
CA ALA A 85 -7.76 21.45 11.58
C ALA A 85 -7.01 20.15 11.93
N ALA A 86 -7.68 19.21 12.63
CA ALA A 86 -7.13 17.90 12.95
C ALA A 86 -6.83 17.10 11.68
N LYS A 87 -7.77 17.04 10.73
CA LYS A 87 -7.58 16.37 9.43
C LYS A 87 -6.37 16.95 8.69
N LYS A 88 -6.30 18.28 8.55
CA LYS A 88 -5.18 18.96 7.86
C LYS A 88 -3.84 18.67 8.52
N LYS A 89 -3.79 18.65 9.86
CA LYS A 89 -2.58 18.31 10.61
C LYS A 89 -2.13 16.87 10.35
N VAL A 90 -3.06 15.91 10.39
CA VAL A 90 -2.74 14.51 10.14
C VAL A 90 -2.29 14.29 8.69
N ASP A 91 -2.95 14.92 7.72
CA ASP A 91 -2.59 14.81 6.31
C ASP A 91 -1.18 15.39 6.05
N ALA A 92 -0.85 16.52 6.67
CA ALA A 92 0.49 17.10 6.58
C ALA A 92 1.57 16.19 7.22
N GLN A 93 1.26 15.54 8.35
CA GLN A 93 2.16 14.58 8.99
C GLN A 93 2.37 13.33 8.12
N LEU A 94 1.32 12.85 7.45
CA LEU A 94 1.43 11.76 6.49
C LEU A 94 2.32 12.20 5.32
N GLU A 95 2.04 13.36 4.69
CA GLU A 95 2.81 13.84 3.54
C GLU A 95 4.30 13.97 3.86
N GLN A 96 4.65 14.50 5.04
CA GLN A 96 6.04 14.56 5.49
C GLN A 96 6.69 13.19 5.60
N SER A 97 5.97 12.20 6.15
CA SER A 97 6.46 10.82 6.28
C SER A 97 6.63 10.16 4.91
N VAL A 98 5.68 10.35 4.00
CA VAL A 98 5.71 9.81 2.64
C VAL A 98 6.88 10.43 1.86
N LYS A 99 7.06 11.75 1.93
CA LYS A 99 8.15 12.46 1.24
C LYS A 99 9.53 11.99 1.68
N LYS A 100 9.71 11.61 2.95
CA LYS A 100 10.97 11.06 3.47
C LYS A 100 11.21 9.60 3.05
N THR A 101 10.15 8.87 2.71
CA THR A 101 10.19 7.44 2.41
C THR A 101 10.35 7.19 0.90
N LEU A 102 9.69 8.00 0.09
CA LEU A 102 9.63 7.82 -1.36
C LEU A 102 10.76 8.56 -2.08
N THR A 103 11.16 8.04 -3.23
CA THR A 103 11.98 8.81 -4.18
C THR A 103 11.19 10.01 -4.71
N PRO A 104 11.84 11.05 -5.27
CA PRO A 104 11.13 12.21 -5.83
C PRO A 104 10.09 11.83 -6.90
N ALA A 105 10.40 10.85 -7.75
CA ALA A 105 9.49 10.36 -8.79
C ALA A 105 8.27 9.64 -8.19
N GLN A 106 8.49 8.74 -7.23
CA GLN A 106 7.41 8.06 -6.52
C GLN A 106 6.55 9.03 -5.73
N PHE A 107 7.15 10.03 -5.07
CA PHE A 107 6.42 11.06 -4.32
C PHE A 107 5.53 11.91 -5.26
N LYS A 108 6.05 12.32 -6.42
CA LYS A 108 5.26 13.05 -7.41
C LYS A 108 4.09 12.22 -7.93
N LYS A 109 4.30 10.92 -8.17
CA LYS A 109 3.22 9.98 -8.54
C LYS A 109 2.20 9.86 -7.42
N TRP A 110 2.63 9.66 -6.18
CA TRP A 110 1.76 9.62 -5.00
C TRP A 110 0.90 10.88 -4.86
N GLN A 111 1.49 12.07 -5.03
CA GLN A 111 0.75 13.35 -5.00
C GLN A 111 -0.32 13.43 -6.09
N SER A 112 -0.04 12.89 -7.29
CA SER A 112 -1.03 12.84 -8.38
C SER A 112 -2.22 11.92 -8.09
N MET A 113 -2.03 10.93 -7.20
CA MET A 113 -3.08 9.99 -6.77
C MET A 113 -3.92 10.53 -5.60
N GLN A 114 -3.52 11.64 -4.96
CA GLN A 114 -4.28 12.26 -3.87
C GLN A 114 -5.34 13.27 -4.37
N LYS A 115 -5.42 13.50 -5.69
CA LYS A 115 -6.33 14.45 -6.33
C LYS A 115 -7.67 13.81 -6.69
#